data_AF-A0A935SUM3-F1
#
_entry.id   AF-A0A935SUM3-F1
#
_cell.length_a   1.000
_cell.length_b   1.000
_cell.length_c   1.000
_cell.angle_alpha   90.00
_cell.angle_beta   90.00
_cell.angle_gamma   90.00
#
_symmetry.space_group_name_H-M   'P 1'
#
loop_
_entity.id
_entity.type
_entity.pdbx_description
1 polymer ?
#
loop_
_entity_poly.entity_id
_entity_poly.type
_entity_poly.pdbx_seq_one_letter_code
_entity_poly.pdbx_strand_id
1 'polypeptide(L)'
;MGYLTISTILRILTAGLLLFALTNQPYDYFTILRIVTCVTSAYLIYVASITKKSFWIVVFVFVIILFNPIIKFPIKRETWAIIDIITAIIMLGSIFLLKEDRTINDLLGPEDVGYGNIVEKVMTEGQNALTQRMLDDPEFARKTLADLQNIEAGKTDAENKANAKT
;
A
#
# COMPACT_ATOMS: atom_id res chain seq x y z
N MET A 1 -11.04 20.53 -11.98
CA MET A 1 -11.67 19.21 -12.22
C MET A 1 -11.11 18.25 -11.19
N GLY A 2 -11.96 17.75 -10.28
CA GLY A 2 -11.50 16.90 -9.18
C GLY A 2 -11.08 15.53 -9.72
N TYR A 3 -9.80 15.19 -9.56
CA TYR A 3 -9.30 13.86 -9.91
C TYR A 3 -10.04 12.82 -9.07
N LEU A 4 -10.65 11.82 -9.73
CA LEU A 4 -11.13 10.62 -9.07
C LEU A 4 -9.92 9.87 -8.52
N THR A 5 -9.66 10.00 -7.22
CA THR A 5 -8.62 9.21 -6.56
C THR A 5 -9.02 7.73 -6.57
N ILE A 6 -8.03 6.83 -6.61
CA ILE A 6 -8.24 5.38 -6.58
C ILE A 6 -9.14 4.99 -5.38
N SER A 7 -8.92 5.64 -4.24
CA SER A 7 -9.74 5.49 -3.03
C SER A 7 -11.22 5.83 -3.22
N THR A 8 -11.53 6.87 -4.00
CA THR A 8 -12.91 7.26 -4.32
C THR A 8 -13.57 6.19 -5.18
N ILE A 9 -12.86 5.64 -6.17
CA ILE A 9 -13.35 4.55 -7.01
C ILE A 9 -13.63 3.31 -6.16
N LEU A 10 -12.70 2.92 -5.25
CA LEU A 10 -12.89 1.78 -4.35
C LEU A 10 -14.11 1.95 -3.44
N ARG A 11 -14.33 3.15 -2.88
CA ARG A 11 -15.49 3.46 -2.03
C ARG A 11 -16.80 3.36 -2.82
N ILE A 12 -16.85 3.92 -4.03
CA ILE A 12 -18.04 3.87 -4.90
C ILE A 12 -18.32 2.44 -5.35
N LEU A 13 -17.30 1.69 -5.77
CA LEU A 13 -17.43 0.29 -6.16
C LEU A 13 -17.96 -0.57 -5.00
N THR A 14 -17.40 -0.39 -3.80
CA THR A 14 -17.84 -1.12 -2.61
C THR A 14 -19.28 -0.77 -2.24
N ALA A 15 -19.65 0.52 -2.28
CA ALA A 15 -21.02 0.96 -2.05
C ALA A 15 -21.99 0.38 -3.09
N GLY A 16 -21.60 0.35 -4.37
CA GLY A 16 -22.39 -0.27 -5.44
C GLY A 16 -22.63 -1.75 -5.21
N LEU A 17 -21.60 -2.50 -4.79
CA LEU A 17 -21.73 -3.92 -4.44
C LEU A 17 -22.63 -4.15 -3.22
N LEU A 18 -22.52 -3.32 -2.18
CA LEU A 18 -23.41 -3.38 -1.02
C LEU A 18 -24.86 -3.15 -1.43
N LEU A 19 -25.13 -2.17 -2.31
CA LEU A 19 -26.47 -1.90 -2.81
C LEU A 19 -27.00 -3.01 -3.74
N PHE A 20 -26.13 -3.62 -4.54
CA PHE A 20 -26.50 -4.74 -5.40
C PHE A 20 -26.84 -6.00 -4.57
N ALA A 21 -26.28 -6.14 -3.37
CA ALA A 21 -26.57 -7.22 -2.42
C ALA A 21 -28.05 -7.26 -1.97
N LEU A 22 -28.77 -6.13 -2.05
CA LEU A 22 -30.21 -6.07 -1.71
C LEU A 22 -31.08 -6.89 -2.67
N THR A 23 -30.58 -7.18 -3.87
CA THR A 23 -31.29 -8.04 -4.83
C THR A 23 -31.13 -9.52 -4.47
N ASN A 24 -31.86 -10.42 -5.13
CA ASN A 24 -31.74 -11.88 -4.92
C ASN A 24 -30.44 -12.42 -5.52
N GLN A 25 -29.34 -12.25 -4.79
CA GLN A 25 -28.01 -12.74 -5.19
C GLN A 25 -27.70 -14.14 -4.65
N PRO A 26 -26.90 -14.93 -5.38
CA PRO A 26 -26.44 -16.25 -4.93
C PRO A 26 -25.52 -16.13 -3.72
N TYR A 27 -25.35 -17.23 -2.97
CA TYR A 27 -24.54 -17.25 -1.75
C TYR A 27 -23.09 -16.81 -1.97
N ASP A 28 -22.50 -17.19 -3.11
CA ASP A 28 -21.09 -16.88 -3.44
C ASP A 28 -20.82 -15.38 -3.58
N TYR A 29 -21.84 -14.61 -4.00
CA TYR A 29 -21.77 -13.16 -4.09
C TYR A 29 -21.40 -12.53 -2.74
N PHE A 30 -21.97 -13.02 -1.64
CA PHE A 30 -21.73 -12.49 -0.30
C PHE A 30 -20.31 -12.76 0.18
N THR A 31 -19.64 -13.80 -0.32
CA THR A 31 -18.23 -14.06 -0.02
C THR A 31 -17.34 -13.00 -0.66
N ILE A 32 -17.56 -12.71 -1.94
CA ILE A 32 -16.83 -11.67 -2.68
C ILE A 32 -17.09 -10.30 -2.06
N LEU A 33 -18.36 -9.98 -1.79
CA LEU A 33 -18.77 -8.74 -1.14
C LEU A 33 -18.02 -8.49 0.16
N ARG A 34 -17.95 -9.51 1.04
CA ARG A 34 -17.22 -9.43 2.31
C ARG A 34 -15.74 -9.15 2.11
N ILE A 35 -15.09 -9.85 1.17
CA ILE A 35 -13.66 -9.64 0.88
C ILE A 35 -13.42 -8.21 0.42
N VAL A 36 -14.20 -7.74 -0.56
CA VAL A 36 -14.05 -6.38 -1.10
C VAL A 36 -14.31 -5.33 -0.01
N THR A 37 -15.41 -5.43 0.73
CA THR A 37 -15.75 -4.48 1.81
C THR A 37 -14.69 -4.51 2.92
N CYS A 38 -14.15 -5.67 3.27
CA CYS A 38 -13.09 -5.81 4.26
C CYS A 38 -11.78 -5.15 3.80
N VAL A 39 -11.32 -5.43 2.58
CA VAL A 39 -10.09 -4.85 2.01
C VAL A 39 -10.22 -3.32 1.90
N THR A 40 -11.34 -2.82 1.38
CA THR A 40 -11.60 -1.38 1.27
C THR A 40 -11.62 -0.72 2.65
N SER A 41 -12.24 -1.36 3.65
CA SER A 41 -12.29 -0.82 5.02
C SER A 41 -10.91 -0.81 5.69
N ALA A 42 -10.08 -1.83 5.47
CA ALA A 42 -8.71 -1.88 5.99
C ALA A 42 -7.85 -0.74 5.42
N TYR A 43 -7.96 -0.49 4.12
CA TYR A 43 -7.32 0.66 3.48
C TYR A 43 -7.82 1.99 4.08
N LEU A 44 -9.12 2.11 4.36
CA LEU A 44 -9.69 3.32 4.96
C LEU A 44 -9.24 3.56 6.40
N ILE A 45 -8.98 2.50 7.18
CA ILE A 45 -8.37 2.63 8.51
C ILE A 45 -6.96 3.22 8.40
N TYR A 46 -6.17 2.77 7.44
CA TYR A 46 -4.84 3.31 7.20
C TYR A 46 -4.92 4.82 6.86
N VAL A 47 -5.82 5.20 5.95
CA VAL A 47 -6.11 6.60 5.61
C VAL A 47 -6.57 7.40 6.84
N ALA A 48 -7.45 6.84 7.66
CA ALA A 48 -7.94 7.51 8.87
C ALA A 48 -6.86 7.67 9.94
N SER A 49 -5.90 6.74 9.99
CA SER A 49 -4.76 6.79 10.91
C SER A 49 -3.81 7.92 10.54
N ILE A 50 -3.47 8.09 9.26
CA ILE A 50 -2.59 9.17 8.82
C ILE A 50 -3.25 10.56 8.94
N THR A 51 -4.56 10.64 8.72
CA THR A 51 -5.34 11.89 8.84
C THR A 51 -5.75 12.20 10.29
N LYS A 52 -5.30 11.37 11.25
CA LYS A 52 -5.60 11.46 12.69
C LYS A 52 -7.11 11.53 12.99
N LYS A 53 -7.92 10.86 12.17
CA LYS A 53 -9.38 10.79 12.31
C LYS A 53 -9.79 9.55 13.09
N SER A 54 -9.54 9.56 14.39
CA SER A 54 -9.78 8.39 15.27
C SER A 54 -11.22 7.86 15.22
N PHE A 55 -12.22 8.73 15.03
CA PHE A 55 -13.62 8.32 14.86
C PHE A 55 -13.79 7.36 13.66
N TRP A 56 -13.19 7.68 12.52
CA TRP A 56 -13.29 6.87 11.30
C TRP A 56 -12.57 5.53 11.44
N ILE A 57 -11.47 5.47 12.20
CA ILE A 57 -10.78 4.22 12.52
C ILE A 57 -11.76 3.27 13.23
N VAL A 58 -12.43 3.74 14.29
CA VAL A 58 -13.37 2.92 15.07
C VAL A 58 -14.53 2.42 14.19
N VAL A 59 -15.09 3.30 13.36
CA VAL A 59 -16.17 2.93 12.42
C VAL A 59 -15.72 1.82 11.47
N PHE A 60 -14.57 1.96 10.81
CA PHE A 60 -14.11 0.96 9.85
C PHE A 60 -13.60 -0.33 10.49
N VAL A 61 -13.07 -0.28 11.72
CA VAL A 61 -12.76 -1.50 12.49
C VAL A 61 -14.05 -2.29 12.73
N PHE A 62 -15.15 -1.62 13.09
CA PHE A 62 -16.44 -2.28 13.28
C PHE A 62 -16.96 -2.90 11.96
N VAL A 63 -16.79 -2.19 10.83
CA VAL A 63 -17.14 -2.72 9.51
C VAL A 63 -16.32 -3.97 9.16
N ILE A 64 -15.01 -3.99 9.43
CA ILE A 64 -14.16 -5.18 9.21
C ILE A 64 -14.64 -6.36 10.03
N ILE A 65 -14.99 -6.14 11.31
CA ILE A 65 -15.50 -7.21 12.17
C ILE A 65 -16.80 -7.79 11.60
N LEU A 66 -17.70 -6.92 11.15
CA LEU A 66 -19.00 -7.31 10.63
C LEU A 66 -18.91 -8.03 9.28
N PHE A 67 -18.06 -7.56 8.38
CA PHE A 67 -17.84 -8.12 7.04
C PHE A 67 -16.66 -9.10 6.96
N ASN A 68 -16.20 -9.62 8.09
CA ASN A 68 -15.10 -10.57 8.12
C ASN A 68 -15.48 -11.87 7.36
N PRO A 69 -14.69 -12.32 6.37
CA PRO A 69 -14.97 -13.57 5.65
C PRO A 69 -14.84 -14.83 6.52
N ILE A 70 -14.08 -14.75 7.62
CA ILE A 70 -13.81 -15.88 8.51
C ILE A 70 -14.99 -16.14 9.45
N ILE A 71 -15.64 -15.08 9.95
CA ILE A 71 -16.73 -15.18 10.93
C ILE A 71 -18.08 -15.05 10.23
N LYS A 72 -18.80 -16.18 10.13
CA LYS A 72 -20.17 -16.21 9.60
C LYS A 72 -21.17 -15.98 10.72
N PHE A 73 -21.72 -14.77 10.79
CA PHE A 73 -22.85 -14.48 11.68
C PHE A 73 -24.16 -15.03 11.08
N PRO A 74 -24.90 -15.90 11.79
CA PRO A 74 -26.20 -16.42 11.34
C PRO A 74 -27.30 -15.38 11.52
N ILE A 75 -27.21 -14.27 10.77
CA ILE A 75 -28.17 -13.16 10.77
C ILE A 75 -29.14 -13.34 9.60
N LYS A 76 -30.41 -12.99 9.81
CA LYS A 76 -31.45 -13.06 8.78
C LYS A 76 -31.13 -12.09 7.63
N ARG A 77 -31.56 -12.45 6.42
CA ARG A 77 -31.30 -11.65 5.21
C ARG A 77 -31.83 -10.21 5.30
N GLU A 78 -32.99 -10.01 5.91
CA GLU A 78 -33.57 -8.67 6.11
C GLU A 78 -32.66 -7.77 6.96
N THR A 79 -32.08 -8.33 8.03
CA THR A 79 -31.15 -7.61 8.89
C THR A 79 -29.83 -7.32 8.18
N TRP A 80 -29.33 -8.26 7.37
CA TRP A 80 -28.17 -8.02 6.50
C TRP A 80 -28.41 -6.90 5.49
N ALA A 81 -29.60 -6.83 4.89
CA ALA A 81 -29.93 -5.73 3.96
C ALA A 81 -29.85 -4.36 4.64
N ILE A 82 -30.31 -4.25 5.90
CA ILE A 82 -30.19 -3.00 6.69
C ILE A 82 -28.72 -2.67 6.95
N ILE A 83 -27.92 -3.67 7.34
CA ILE A 83 -26.47 -3.52 7.56
C ILE A 83 -25.77 -3.05 6.28
N ASP A 84 -26.11 -3.65 5.13
CA ASP A 84 -25.51 -3.32 3.83
C ASP A 84 -25.85 -1.87 3.44
N ILE A 85 -27.10 -1.43 3.64
CA ILE A 85 -27.51 -0.03 3.40
C ILE A 85 -26.71 0.94 4.28
N ILE A 86 -26.64 0.67 5.59
CA ILE A 86 -25.91 1.53 6.53
C ILE A 86 -24.44 1.62 6.12
N THR A 87 -23.83 0.49 5.78
CA THR A 87 -22.43 0.42 5.36
C THR A 87 -22.19 1.17 4.05
N ALA A 88 -23.12 1.07 3.09
CA ALA A 88 -23.05 1.83 1.84
C ALA A 88 -23.08 3.35 2.10
N ILE A 89 -23.96 3.81 3.00
CA ILE A 89 -24.03 5.22 3.40
C ILE A 89 -22.72 5.66 4.07
N ILE A 90 -22.15 4.84 4.98
CA ILE A 90 -20.86 5.12 5.61
C ILE A 90 -19.75 5.25 4.56
N MET A 91 -19.71 4.35 3.57
CA MET A 91 -18.70 4.40 2.50
C MET A 91 -18.82 5.67 1.66
N LEU A 92 -20.04 6.04 1.25
CA LEU A 92 -20.27 7.27 0.49
C LEU A 92 -19.97 8.52 1.33
N GLY A 93 -20.40 8.55 2.61
CA GLY A 93 -20.12 9.65 3.52
C GLY A 93 -18.64 9.84 3.79
N SER A 94 -17.86 8.76 3.83
CA SER A 94 -16.41 8.82 4.00
C SER A 94 -15.71 9.57 2.87
N ILE A 95 -16.26 9.59 1.64
CA ILE A 95 -15.71 10.35 0.50
C ILE A 95 -15.59 11.84 0.84
N PHE A 96 -16.60 12.40 1.52
CA PHE A 96 -16.63 13.83 1.84
C PHE A 96 -15.93 14.17 3.16
N LEU A 97 -16.00 13.26 4.13
CA LEU A 97 -15.55 13.51 5.51
C LEU A 97 -14.13 12.98 5.80
N LEU A 98 -13.67 11.99 5.03
CA LEU A 98 -12.34 11.41 5.08
C LEU A 98 -11.62 11.71 3.78
N LYS A 99 -11.26 13.00 3.63
CA LYS A 99 -10.45 13.49 2.53
C LYS A 99 -9.02 12.97 2.69
N GLU A 100 -8.57 12.18 1.73
CA GLU A 100 -7.17 11.84 1.62
C GLU A 100 -6.38 13.12 1.34
N ASP A 101 -5.55 13.53 2.30
CA ASP A 101 -4.42 14.36 1.93
C ASP A 101 -3.57 13.57 0.93
N ARG A 102 -3.12 14.25 -0.14
CA ARG A 102 -2.49 13.64 -1.32
C ARG A 102 -1.32 12.71 -1.02
N THR A 103 -0.80 12.73 0.21
CA THR A 103 0.31 11.95 0.71
C THR A 103 0.21 10.45 0.49
N ILE A 104 -0.98 9.81 0.47
CA ILE A 104 -1.08 8.37 0.12
C ILE A 104 -1.01 8.12 -1.38
N ASN A 105 -1.58 9.01 -2.19
CA ASN A 105 -1.35 8.93 -3.64
C ASN A 105 0.14 9.16 -3.91
N ASP A 106 0.79 10.11 -3.23
CA ASP A 106 2.25 10.32 -3.33
C ASP A 106 3.09 9.14 -2.78
N LEU A 107 2.52 8.27 -1.93
CA LEU A 107 3.18 7.05 -1.40
C LEU A 107 2.94 5.80 -2.26
N LEU A 108 1.82 5.73 -2.99
CA LEU A 108 1.42 4.57 -3.81
C LEU A 108 1.28 4.90 -5.31
N GLY A 109 1.77 6.04 -5.78
CA GLY A 109 2.10 6.30 -7.19
C GLY A 109 2.54 7.74 -7.47
N PRO A 110 3.20 8.02 -8.60
CA PRO A 110 3.83 7.13 -9.60
C PRO A 110 5.26 6.68 -9.25
N GLU A 111 5.81 5.75 -10.05
CA GLU A 111 7.24 5.39 -10.15
C GLU A 111 8.17 6.58 -10.52
N ASP A 112 7.64 7.81 -10.56
CA ASP A 112 8.37 9.06 -10.84
C ASP A 112 8.47 10.01 -9.61
N VAL A 113 7.90 9.65 -8.45
CA VAL A 113 7.98 10.46 -7.23
C VAL A 113 9.29 10.21 -6.49
N GLY A 114 10.26 11.10 -6.70
CA GLY A 114 11.17 11.60 -5.67
C GLY A 114 12.19 10.63 -5.02
N TYR A 115 12.06 9.31 -5.19
CA TYR A 115 13.10 8.36 -4.80
C TYR A 115 14.34 8.56 -5.68
N GLY A 116 14.16 8.84 -6.98
CA GLY A 116 15.27 9.17 -7.88
C GLY A 116 16.10 10.33 -7.35
N ASN A 117 15.47 11.46 -7.00
CA ASN A 117 16.17 12.66 -6.53
C ASN A 117 16.80 12.46 -5.14
N ILE A 118 16.17 11.68 -4.25
CA ILE A 118 16.73 11.38 -2.92
C ILE A 118 17.86 10.37 -3.03
N VAL A 119 17.72 9.30 -3.82
CA VAL A 119 18.76 8.30 -4.07
C VAL A 119 19.91 8.94 -4.83
N GLU A 120 19.66 9.74 -5.86
CA GLU A 120 20.68 10.49 -6.59
C GLU A 120 21.41 11.43 -5.66
N LYS A 121 20.69 12.17 -4.79
CA LYS A 121 21.31 13.02 -3.78
C LYS A 121 22.14 12.23 -2.77
N VAL A 122 21.61 11.13 -2.22
CA VAL A 122 22.31 10.27 -1.24
C VAL A 122 23.52 9.57 -1.87
N MET A 123 23.41 9.11 -3.11
CA MET A 123 24.49 8.46 -3.86
C MET A 123 25.56 9.48 -4.23
N THR A 124 25.18 10.69 -4.64
CA THR A 124 26.12 11.76 -5.00
C THR A 124 26.83 12.32 -3.78
N GLU A 125 26.09 12.62 -2.71
CA GLU A 125 26.68 13.08 -1.44
C GLU A 125 27.54 12.00 -0.79
N GLY A 126 27.09 10.74 -0.83
CA GLY A 126 27.85 9.59 -0.34
C GLY A 126 29.14 9.35 -1.13
N GLN A 127 29.09 9.39 -2.46
CA GLN A 127 30.29 9.28 -3.31
C GLN A 127 31.24 10.46 -3.09
N ASN A 128 30.74 11.69 -2.96
CA ASN A 128 31.58 12.85 -2.69
C ASN A 128 32.26 12.74 -1.32
N ALA A 129 31.55 12.31 -0.28
CA ALA A 129 32.11 12.12 1.06
C ALA A 129 33.16 10.99 1.10
N LEU A 130 32.89 9.87 0.41
CA LEU A 130 33.86 8.76 0.30
C LEU A 130 35.09 9.16 -0.52
N THR A 131 34.90 9.89 -1.61
CA THR A 131 36.00 10.39 -2.46
C THR A 131 36.88 11.37 -1.68
N GLN A 132 36.28 12.31 -0.95
CA GLN A 132 37.02 13.23 -0.08
C GLN A 132 37.79 12.48 1.00
N ARG A 133 37.16 11.49 1.65
CA ARG A 133 37.84 10.67 2.66
C ARG A 133 38.98 9.83 2.09
N MET A 134 38.86 9.33 0.87
CA MET A 134 39.95 8.62 0.18
C MET A 134 41.10 9.56 -0.22
N LEU A 135 40.82 10.84 -0.48
CA LEU A 135 41.85 11.85 -0.74
C LEU A 135 42.57 12.28 0.54
N ASP A 136 41.83 12.41 1.64
CA ASP A 136 42.38 12.82 2.95
C ASP A 136 43.14 11.69 3.66
N ASP A 137 42.71 10.43 3.47
CA ASP A 137 43.30 9.25 4.09
C ASP A 137 43.77 8.22 3.03
N PRO A 138 45.08 8.23 2.67
CA PRO A 138 45.62 7.33 1.66
C PRO A 138 45.69 5.86 2.13
N GLU A 139 45.66 5.59 3.43
CA GLU A 139 45.62 4.22 3.95
C GLU A 139 44.22 3.63 3.78
N PHE A 140 43.18 4.42 4.09
CA PHE A 140 41.79 4.07 3.83
C PHE A 140 41.52 3.86 2.33
N ALA A 141 42.07 4.70 1.46
CA ALA A 141 41.96 4.54 0.01
C ALA A 141 42.56 3.22 -0.48
N ARG A 142 43.78 2.89 -0.05
CA ARG A 142 44.45 1.63 -0.41
C ARG A 142 43.67 0.40 0.03
N LYS A 143 43.15 0.43 1.26
CA LYS A 143 42.33 -0.66 1.80
C LYS A 143 41.04 -0.85 1.00
N THR A 144 40.34 0.25 0.73
CA THR A 144 39.09 0.23 -0.04
C THR A 144 39.31 -0.30 -1.47
N LEU A 145 40.40 0.11 -2.12
CA LEU A 145 40.77 -0.41 -3.46
C LEU A 145 41.09 -1.91 -3.44
N ALA A 146 41.81 -2.39 -2.42
CA ALA A 146 42.10 -3.81 -2.27
C ALA A 146 40.82 -4.63 -2.05
N ASP A 147 39.89 -4.12 -1.25
CA ASP A 147 38.59 -4.77 -1.02
C ASP A 147 37.76 -4.83 -2.31
N LEU A 148 37.74 -3.75 -3.10
CA LEU A 148 37.04 -3.71 -4.40
C LEU A 148 37.64 -4.70 -5.41
N GLN A 149 38.96 -4.80 -5.49
CA GLN A 149 39.64 -5.76 -6.37
C GLN A 149 39.30 -7.21 -6.00
N ASN A 150 39.21 -7.53 -4.71
CA ASN A 150 38.83 -8.87 -4.25
C ASN A 150 37.37 -9.21 -4.61
N ILE A 151 36.47 -8.23 -4.57
CA ILE A 151 35.06 -8.39 -4.95
C ILE A 151 34.93 -8.60 -6.47
N GLU A 152 35.64 -7.81 -7.27
CA GLU A 152 35.63 -7.95 -8.74
C GLU A 152 36.18 -9.29 -9.18
N ALA A 153 37.32 -9.72 -8.61
CA ALA A 153 37.90 -11.04 -8.88
C ALA A 153 36.93 -12.18 -8.52
N GLY A 154 36.26 -12.10 -7.37
CA GLY A 154 35.26 -13.08 -6.95
C GLY A 154 34.03 -13.14 -7.88
N LYS A 155 33.66 -12.02 -8.49
CA LYS A 155 32.57 -11.95 -9.46
C LYS A 155 32.96 -12.60 -10.80
N THR A 156 34.18 -12.36 -11.27
CA THR A 156 34.73 -12.99 -12.49
C THR A 156 34.85 -14.51 -12.34
N ASP A 157 35.26 -14.99 -11.17
CA ASP A 157 35.35 -16.43 -10.90
C ASP A 157 33.98 -17.11 -10.84
N ALA A 158 32.97 -16.42 -10.29
CA ALA A 158 31.60 -16.91 -10.27
C ALA A 158 31.00 -16.98 -11.68
N GLU A 159 31.26 -15.96 -12.51
CA GLU A 159 30.80 -15.88 -13.89
C GLU A 159 31.47 -16.93 -14.79
N ASN A 160 32.78 -17.14 -14.65
CA ASN A 160 33.51 -18.20 -15.36
C ASN A 160 33.04 -19.62 -14.98
N LYS A 161 32.69 -19.85 -13.71
CA LYS A 161 32.11 -21.13 -13.25
C LYS A 161 30.69 -21.37 -13.76
N ALA A 162 29.90 -20.31 -13.92
CA ALA A 162 28.56 -20.40 -14.52
C ALA A 162 28.64 -20.76 -16.01
N ASN A 163 29.59 -20.16 -16.74
CA ASN A 163 29.78 -20.39 -18.17
C ASN A 163 30.44 -21.75 -18.50
N ALA A 164 31.22 -22.33 -17.59
CA ALA A 164 31.83 -23.65 -17.78
C ALA A 164 30.88 -24.85 -17.57
N LYS A 165 29.65 -24.62 -17.09
CA LYS A 165 28.60 -25.64 -16.87
C LYS A 165 27.56 -25.71 -18.01
N THR A 166 27.76 -24.93 -19.08
CA THR A 166 26.92 -24.92 -20.30
C THR A 166 27.74 -25.50 -21.44
#